data_AF-A0A967FFV2-F1
#
_entry.id   AF-A0A967FFV2-F1
#
_cell.length_a   1.000
_cell.length_b   1.000
_cell.length_c   1.000
_cell.angle_alpha   90.00
_cell.angle_beta   90.00
_cell.angle_gamma   90.00
#
_symmetry.space_group_name_H-M   'P 1'
#
loop_
_entity.id
_entity.type
_entity.pdbx_description
1 polymer ?
#
loop_
_entity_poly.entity_id
_entity_poly.type
_entity_poly.pdbx_seq_one_letter_code
_entity_poly.pdbx_strand_id
1 'polypeptide(L)' 'IESHKGEKVDYDLLVAIPPNFGAKYLEGTGLEDPLRFVDTDHFTLKAKNADHIYVVGDATNVPASKAGAVAHYES' A
#
# COMPACT_ATOMS: atom_id res chain seq x y z
N ILE A 1 -25.69 -0.05 4.43
CA ILE A 1 -24.23 0.16 4.60
C ILE A 1 -24.03 1.47 5.35
N GLU A 2 -23.03 1.58 6.22
CA GLU A 2 -22.75 2.81 6.98
C GLU A 2 -21.36 3.35 6.61
N SER A 3 -21.26 4.65 6.31
CA SER A 3 -20.00 5.30 6.00
C SER A 3 -19.16 5.51 7.27
N HIS A 4 -17.87 5.79 7.13
CA HIS A 4 -17.02 6.19 8.27
C HIS A 4 -17.54 7.45 8.99
N LYS A 5 -18.37 8.26 8.32
CA LYS A 5 -19.02 9.45 8.90
C LYS A 5 -20.41 9.16 9.49
N GLY A 6 -20.85 7.90 9.50
CA GLY A 6 -22.14 7.47 10.06
C GLY A 6 -23.34 7.56 9.10
N GLU A 7 -23.13 7.92 7.84
CA GLU A 7 -24.21 8.04 6.84
C GLU A 7 -24.67 6.65 6.40
N LYS A 8 -25.99 6.49 6.25
CA LYS A 8 -26.60 5.20 5.90
C LYS A 8 -27.36 5.30 4.59
N VAL A 9 -27.20 4.30 3.75
CA VAL A 9 -27.87 4.19 2.44
C VAL A 9 -28.34 2.75 2.25
N ASP A 10 -29.57 2.62 1.74
CA ASP A 10 -30.18 1.35 1.32
C ASP A 10 -29.71 0.97 -0.08
N TYR A 11 -29.61 -0.33 -0.35
CA TYR A 11 -29.14 -0.82 -1.65
C TYR A 11 -29.80 -2.16 -1.98
N ASP A 12 -30.06 -2.36 -3.27
CA ASP A 12 -30.44 -3.67 -3.82
C ASP A 12 -29.20 -4.52 -4.18
N LEU A 13 -28.08 -3.86 -4.55
CA LEU A 13 -26.78 -4.48 -4.82
C LEU A 13 -25.65 -3.57 -4.34
N LEU A 14 -24.69 -4.15 -3.60
CA LEU A 14 -23.49 -3.48 -3.14
C LEU A 14 -22.25 -4.09 -3.82
N VAL A 15 -21.48 -3.24 -4.50
CA VAL A 15 -20.12 -3.56 -4.98
C VAL A 15 -19.16 -2.63 -4.25
N ALA A 16 -18.25 -3.19 -3.46
CA ALA A 16 -17.33 -2.43 -2.63
C ALA A 16 -15.90 -2.94 -2.79
N ILE A 17 -14.95 -2.00 -2.72
CA ILE A 17 -13.52 -2.30 -2.61
C ILE A 17 -13.13 -2.04 -1.15
N PRO A 18 -12.57 -3.03 -0.44
CA PRO A 18 -12.10 -2.80 0.92
C PRO A 18 -10.93 -1.81 0.92
N PRO A 19 -10.71 -1.07 2.02
CA PRO A 19 -9.51 -0.27 2.16
C PRO A 19 -8.26 -1.16 2.11
N ASN A 20 -7.27 -0.75 1.32
CA ASN A 20 -6.00 -1.46 1.17
C ASN A 20 -4.94 -0.80 2.04
N PHE A 21 -4.19 -1.64 2.76
CA PHE A 21 -3.07 -1.24 3.60
C PHE A 21 -1.91 -2.19 3.31
N GLY A 22 -0.69 -1.76 3.62
CA GLY A 22 0.45 -2.67 3.55
C GLY A 22 0.36 -3.82 4.56
N ALA A 23 1.27 -4.77 4.44
CA ALA A 23 1.17 -6.06 5.12
C ALA A 23 1.26 -5.93 6.64
N LYS A 24 0.39 -6.63 7.37
CA LYS A 24 0.34 -6.56 8.85
C LYS A 24 1.64 -6.97 9.53
N TYR A 25 2.41 -7.89 8.96
CA TYR A 25 3.67 -8.34 9.57
C TYR A 25 4.77 -7.27 9.53
N LEU A 26 4.60 -6.21 8.73
CA LEU A 26 5.54 -5.09 8.70
C LEU A 26 5.35 -4.15 9.89
N GLU A 27 4.21 -4.21 10.57
CA GLU A 27 3.89 -3.32 11.69
C GLU A 27 4.90 -3.46 12.84
N GLY A 28 5.56 -2.36 13.20
CA GLY A 28 6.58 -2.30 14.25
C GLY A 28 7.96 -2.79 13.80
N THR A 29 8.16 -3.11 12.52
CA THR A 29 9.47 -3.55 12.03
C THR A 29 10.44 -2.39 11.84
N GLY A 30 9.93 -1.16 11.71
CA GLY A 30 10.69 0.03 11.35
C GLY A 30 11.01 0.12 9.86
N LEU A 31 10.53 -0.82 9.05
CA LEU A 31 10.63 -0.78 7.59
C LEU A 31 9.44 -0.07 6.96
N GLU A 32 8.37 0.13 7.71
CA GLU A 32 7.07 0.54 7.18
C GLU A 32 6.76 2.03 7.37
N ASP A 33 5.91 2.55 6.47
CA ASP A 33 5.27 3.85 6.60
C ASP A 33 3.99 3.77 7.47
N PRO A 34 3.31 4.89 7.76
CA PRO A 34 2.08 4.89 8.57
C PRO A 34 0.92 4.05 8.01
N LEU A 35 0.93 3.70 6.72
CA LEU A 35 -0.06 2.83 6.07
C LEU A 35 0.42 1.38 5.93
N ARG A 36 1.59 1.07 6.49
CA ARG A 36 2.30 -0.22 6.49
C ARG A 36 2.91 -0.63 5.15
N PHE A 37 3.03 0.28 4.19
CA PHE A 37 3.86 0.01 3.01
C PHE A 37 5.33 0.12 3.40
N VAL A 38 6.23 -0.58 2.71
CA VAL A 38 7.66 -0.42 2.98
C VAL A 38 8.10 0.99 2.59
N ASP A 39 8.83 1.66 3.46
CA ASP A 39 9.42 2.95 3.17
C ASP A 39 10.58 2.79 2.19
N THR A 40 10.28 3.06 0.92
CA THR A 40 11.11 2.75 -0.23
C THR A 40 11.67 4.05 -0.81
N ASP A 41 12.93 4.03 -1.25
CA ASP A 41 13.47 5.09 -2.09
C ASP A 41 12.86 5.03 -3.49
N HIS A 42 12.28 6.13 -3.97
CA HIS A 42 11.44 6.12 -5.17
C HIS A 42 12.21 5.98 -6.48
N PHE A 43 13.55 6.13 -6.47
CA PHE A 43 14.37 6.07 -7.68
C PHE A 43 15.25 4.82 -7.73
N THR A 44 15.62 4.28 -6.57
CA THR A 44 16.49 3.11 -6.45
C THR A 44 15.77 1.86 -5.97
N LEU A 45 14.53 2.00 -5.49
CA LEU A 45 13.68 0.93 -4.95
C LEU A 45 14.26 0.22 -3.71
N LYS A 46 15.33 0.78 -3.11
CA LYS A 46 15.91 0.28 -1.86
C LYS A 46 15.01 0.66 -0.69
N ALA A 47 14.82 -0.25 0.27
CA ALA A 47 14.22 0.10 1.56
C ALA A 47 15.11 1.12 2.29
N LYS A 48 14.54 2.21 2.82
CA LYS A 48 15.34 3.28 3.44
C LYS A 48 15.99 2.86 4.74
N ASN A 49 15.30 2.00 5.51
CA ASN A 49 15.70 1.59 6.85
C ASN A 49 16.32 0.19 6.89
N ALA A 50 16.76 -0.36 5.75
CA ALA A 50 17.46 -1.63 5.70
C ALA A 50 18.49 -1.70 4.57
N ASP A 51 19.59 -2.39 4.85
CA ASP A 51 20.60 -2.68 3.85
C ASP A 51 20.27 -3.93 3.05
N HIS A 52 20.61 -3.90 1.77
CA HIS A 52 20.42 -5.00 0.82
C HIS A 52 18.95 -5.48 0.65
N ILE A 53 17.97 -4.66 1.04
CA ILE A 53 16.55 -4.90 0.80
C ILE A 53 16.04 -3.96 -0.29
N TYR A 54 15.40 -4.53 -1.30
CA TYR A 54 14.73 -3.82 -2.39
C TYR A 54 13.27 -4.27 -2.44
N VAL A 55 12.37 -3.35 -2.80
CA VAL A 55 10.93 -3.58 -2.76
C VAL A 55 10.30 -3.08 -4.04
N VAL A 56 9.38 -3.87 -4.59
CA VAL A 56 8.65 -3.57 -5.82
C VAL A 56 7.16 -3.86 -5.64
N GLY A 57 6.35 -3.27 -6.51
CA GLY A 57 4.91 -3.44 -6.62
C GLY A 57 4.14 -2.85 -5.44
N ASP A 58 3.02 -3.48 -5.12
CA ASP A 58 2.04 -2.97 -4.16
C ASP A 58 2.60 -2.79 -2.74
N ALA A 59 3.72 -3.44 -2.42
CA ALA A 59 4.37 -3.33 -1.11
C ALA A 59 5.12 -2.00 -0.91
N THR A 60 5.50 -1.28 -1.98
CA THR A 60 6.25 -0.02 -1.86
C THR A 60 5.37 1.15 -1.43
N ASN A 61 5.96 2.24 -0.95
CA ASN A 61 5.29 3.54 -0.84
C ASN A 61 5.57 4.48 -2.02
N VAL A 62 6.04 3.96 -3.16
CA VAL A 62 6.30 4.76 -4.37
C VAL A 62 4.99 5.46 -4.78
N PRO A 63 5.00 6.78 -5.04
CA PRO A 63 3.80 7.57 -5.30
C PRO A 63 3.29 7.40 -6.74
N ALA A 64 3.05 6.15 -7.13
CA ALA A 64 2.53 5.74 -8.43
C ALA A 64 1.34 4.78 -8.24
N SER A 65 0.62 4.50 -9.33
CA SER A 65 -0.49 3.55 -9.30
C SER A 65 0.01 2.15 -8.93
N LYS A 66 -0.66 1.49 -7.99
CA LYS A 66 -0.41 0.09 -7.63
C LYS A 66 -1.04 -0.82 -8.67
N ALA A 67 -0.32 -1.00 -9.78
CA ALA A 67 -0.77 -1.75 -10.93
C ALA A 67 0.37 -2.60 -11.49
N GLY A 68 0.04 -3.74 -12.10
CA GLY A 68 1.04 -4.61 -12.71
C GLY A 68 1.92 -3.92 -13.76
N ALA A 69 1.37 -2.94 -14.49
CA ALA A 69 2.16 -2.13 -15.42
C ALA A 69 3.17 -1.23 -14.71
N VAL A 70 2.86 -0.70 -13.53
CA VAL A 70 3.81 0.11 -12.75
C VAL A 70 4.89 -0.77 -12.15
N ALA A 71 4.53 -1.92 -11.60
CA ALA A 71 5.49 -2.91 -11.13
C ALA A 71 6.47 -3.36 -12.24
N HIS A 72 6.01 -3.40 -13.50
CA HIS A 72 6.88 -3.69 -14.63
C HIS A 72 7.93 -2.60 -14.88
N TYR A 73 7.62 -1.32 -14.62
CA TYR A 73 8.57 -0.22 -14.72
C TYR A 73 9.40 -0.01 -13.45
N GLU A 74 9.13 -0.76 -12.38
CA GLU A 74 9.95 -0.86 -11.17
C GLU A 74 11.03 -1.97 -11.31
N SER A 75 11.71 -2.01 -12.45
CA SER A 75 12.70 -3.03 -12.84
C SER A 75 14.06 -2.45 -13.18
#